data_AF-A0A7S1RTA2-F1
#
_entry.id   AF-A0A7S1RTA2-F1
#
_cell.length_a   1.000
_cell.length_b   1.000
_cell.length_c   1.000
_cell.angle_alpha   90.00
_cell.angle_beta   90.00
_cell.angle_gamma   90.00
#
_symmetry.space_group_name_H-M   'P 1'
#
loop_
_entity.id
_entity.type
_entity.pdbx_description
1 polymer ?
#
loop_
_entity_poly.entity_id
_entity_poly.type
_entity_poly.pdbx_seq_one_letter_code
_entity_poly.pdbx_strand_id
1 'polypeptide(L)'
;VALAMLGPTLQEFTQQLHLPSAAAGTLFTCRAGGYLIGAVWCGDLLERFHNPAIVFFLPMIPCCLGTMAMPNVRTFGAACYVFVFQGMSMGVLDTGGNVSMLALWRGSPYQNGFEHAFHFLFGLGAAVAPLIVRLMLERGLEPMGAWFVVGGVL
;
A
#
# COMPACT_ATOMS: atom_id res chain seq x y z
N VAL A 1 5.95 -4.32 0.61
CA VAL A 1 6.93 -3.94 -0.43
C VAL A 1 6.67 -2.55 -1.02
N ALA A 2 5.43 -2.25 -1.47
CA ALA A 2 5.14 -0.98 -2.12
C ALA A 2 5.37 0.30 -1.27
N LEU A 3 5.25 0.22 0.06
CA LEU A 3 5.65 1.29 0.99
C LEU A 3 7.17 1.54 0.97
N ALA A 4 7.95 0.46 0.96
CA ALA A 4 9.41 0.50 1.02
C ALA A 4 10.04 0.96 -0.30
N MET A 5 9.30 0.85 -1.42
CA MET A 5 9.75 1.28 -2.75
C MET A 5 9.79 2.81 -2.91
N LEU A 6 8.87 3.53 -2.28
CA LEU A 6 8.72 4.98 -2.50
C LEU A 6 9.98 5.77 -2.14
N GLY A 7 10.66 5.40 -1.06
CA GLY A 7 11.89 6.06 -0.61
C GLY A 7 13.04 5.95 -1.64
N PRO A 8 13.45 4.72 -2.01
CA PRO A 8 14.51 4.50 -2.99
C PRO A 8 14.21 5.07 -4.38
N THR A 9 12.93 5.16 -4.79
CA THR A 9 12.55 5.68 -6.12
C THR A 9 12.26 7.18 -6.14
N LEU A 10 12.43 7.87 -5.00
CA LEU A 10 12.02 9.28 -4.86
C LEU A 10 12.84 10.21 -5.77
N GLN A 11 14.12 9.90 -5.94
CA GLN A 11 15.03 10.68 -6.78
C GLN A 11 14.66 10.55 -8.26
N GLU A 12 14.27 9.37 -8.70
CA GLU A 12 13.80 9.10 -10.05
C GLU A 12 12.46 9.79 -10.31
N PHE A 13 11.55 9.82 -9.33
CA PHE A 13 10.32 10.62 -9.46
C PHE A 13 10.60 12.12 -9.57
N THR A 14 11.58 12.62 -8.82
CA THR A 14 12.01 14.03 -8.88
C THR A 14 12.48 14.38 -10.30
N GLN A 15 13.26 13.48 -10.93
CA GLN A 15 13.73 13.64 -12.31
C GLN A 15 12.61 13.46 -13.34
N GLN A 16 11.79 12.40 -13.20
CA GLN A 16 10.71 12.05 -14.12
C GLN A 16 9.58 13.09 -14.15
N LEU A 17 9.28 13.72 -13.02
CA LEU A 17 8.21 14.69 -12.86
C LEU A 17 8.71 16.15 -12.93
N HIS A 18 10.03 16.36 -13.07
CA HIS A 18 10.70 17.66 -13.05
C HIS A 18 10.33 18.51 -11.81
N LEU A 19 10.37 17.89 -10.62
CA LEU A 19 9.99 18.52 -9.36
C LEU A 19 11.21 18.84 -8.50
N PRO A 20 11.14 19.82 -7.60
CA PRO A 20 12.12 19.95 -6.52
C PRO A 20 11.94 18.82 -5.50
N SER A 21 13.03 18.36 -4.88
CA SER A 21 13.02 17.25 -3.92
C SER A 21 12.07 17.47 -2.72
N ALA A 22 11.83 18.73 -2.35
CA ALA A 22 10.85 19.09 -1.33
C ALA A 22 9.40 18.75 -1.72
N ALA A 23 9.05 18.88 -3.01
CA ALA A 23 7.72 18.52 -3.53
C ALA A 23 7.55 17.00 -3.67
N ALA A 24 8.64 16.24 -3.85
CA ALA A 24 8.58 14.79 -3.86
C ALA A 24 8.12 14.22 -2.49
N GLY A 25 8.46 14.92 -1.39
CA GLY A 25 7.97 14.59 -0.05
C GLY A 25 6.44 14.61 0.07
N THR A 26 5.76 15.44 -0.71
CA THR A 26 4.29 15.51 -0.72
C THR A 26 3.64 14.20 -1.17
N LEU A 27 4.33 13.35 -1.94
CA LEU A 27 3.81 12.03 -2.32
C LEU A 27 3.57 11.12 -1.10
N PHE A 28 4.43 11.21 -0.07
CA PHE A 28 4.21 10.53 1.20
C PHE A 28 2.96 11.06 1.92
N THR A 29 2.77 12.38 1.91
CA THR A 29 1.59 13.03 2.49
C THR A 29 0.30 12.65 1.76
N CYS A 30 0.32 12.64 0.42
CA CYS A 30 -0.80 12.20 -0.41
C CYS A 30 -1.21 10.76 -0.05
N ARG A 31 -0.23 9.86 0.05
CA ARG A 31 -0.48 8.48 0.48
C ARG A 31 -1.07 8.39 1.88
N ALA A 32 -0.49 9.11 2.84
CA ALA A 32 -0.98 9.12 4.22
C ALA A 32 -2.41 9.66 4.33
N GLY A 33 -2.74 10.72 3.57
CA GLY A 33 -4.10 11.25 3.48
C GLY A 33 -5.08 10.22 2.91
N GLY A 34 -4.70 9.54 1.83
CA GLY A 34 -5.48 8.44 1.27
C GLY A 34 -5.71 7.31 2.29
N TYR A 35 -4.67 6.93 3.03
CA TYR A 35 -4.76 5.90 4.08
C TYR A 35 -5.79 6.25 5.14
N LEU A 36 -5.79 7.49 5.64
CA LEU A 36 -6.78 7.94 6.61
C LEU A 36 -8.21 7.87 6.06
N ILE A 37 -8.42 8.29 4.80
CA ILE A 37 -9.73 8.21 4.15
C ILE A 37 -10.19 6.75 4.04
N GLY A 38 -9.31 5.85 3.59
CA GLY A 38 -9.61 4.43 3.46
C GLY A 38 -9.92 3.76 4.79
N ALA A 39 -9.18 4.09 5.84
CA ALA A 39 -9.40 3.57 7.19
C ALA A 39 -10.78 3.97 7.74
N VAL A 40 -11.19 5.23 7.54
CA VAL A 40 -12.51 5.72 7.97
C VAL A 40 -13.65 5.09 7.15
N TRP A 41 -13.49 5.00 5.83
CA TRP A 41 -14.52 4.41 4.96
C TRP A 41 -14.65 2.89 5.08
N CYS A 42 -13.64 2.21 5.61
CA CYS A 42 -13.64 0.76 5.76
C CYS A 42 -14.84 0.25 6.58
N GLY A 43 -15.20 0.95 7.66
CA GLY A 43 -16.32 0.55 8.52
C GLY A 43 -17.66 0.49 7.78
N ASP A 44 -18.01 1.55 7.06
CA ASP A 44 -19.24 1.62 6.25
C ASP A 44 -19.21 0.58 5.11
N LEU A 45 -18.03 0.32 4.51
CA LEU A 45 -17.87 -0.74 3.51
C LEU A 45 -18.16 -2.13 4.09
N LEU A 46 -17.61 -2.45 5.26
CA LEU A 46 -17.81 -3.76 5.91
C LEU A 46 -19.26 -3.97 6.37
N GLU A 47 -19.96 -2.91 6.77
CA GLU A 47 -21.39 -2.99 7.12
C GLU A 47 -22.28 -3.19 5.90
N ARG A 48 -21.97 -2.53 4.78
CA ARG A 48 -22.76 -2.64 3.54
C ARG A 48 -22.55 -3.94 2.79
N PHE A 49 -21.33 -4.47 2.80
CA PHE A 49 -20.97 -5.67 2.07
C PHE A 49 -20.86 -6.88 3.00
N HIS A 50 -21.84 -7.78 2.93
CA HIS A 50 -21.85 -9.03 3.71
C HIS A 50 -20.65 -9.96 3.45
N ASN A 51 -19.95 -9.80 2.31
CA ASN A 51 -18.76 -10.57 2.00
C ASN A 51 -17.50 -9.69 2.20
N PRO A 52 -16.72 -9.90 3.27
CA PRO A 52 -15.52 -9.10 3.55
C PRO A 52 -14.44 -9.27 2.47
N ALA A 53 -14.43 -10.38 1.72
CA ALA A 53 -13.50 -10.56 0.60
C ALA A 53 -13.69 -9.46 -0.48
N ILE A 54 -14.93 -9.05 -0.75
CA ILE A 54 -15.22 -8.00 -1.74
C ILE A 54 -14.61 -6.66 -1.28
N VAL A 55 -14.69 -6.36 0.01
CA VAL A 55 -14.14 -5.14 0.61
C VAL A 55 -12.61 -5.10 0.48
N PHE A 56 -11.93 -6.25 0.49
CA PHE A 56 -10.47 -6.32 0.30
C PHE A 56 -10.05 -6.33 -1.17
N PHE A 57 -10.70 -7.12 -2.02
CA PHE A 57 -10.30 -7.28 -3.42
C PHE A 57 -10.63 -6.07 -4.28
N LEU A 58 -11.79 -5.44 -4.05
CA LEU A 58 -12.27 -4.33 -4.87
C LEU A 58 -11.29 -3.12 -4.91
N PRO A 59 -10.73 -2.64 -3.78
CA PRO A 59 -9.74 -1.57 -3.82
C PRO A 59 -8.32 -2.03 -4.19
N MET A 60 -8.01 -3.33 -4.10
CA MET A 60 -6.67 -3.87 -4.42
C MET A 60 -6.39 -3.99 -5.91
N ILE A 61 -7.37 -4.43 -6.71
CA ILE A 61 -7.22 -4.55 -8.17
C ILE A 61 -6.77 -3.21 -8.81
N PRO A 62 -7.49 -2.08 -8.62
CA PRO A 62 -7.07 -0.79 -9.15
C PRO A 62 -5.77 -0.28 -8.52
N CYS A 63 -5.47 -0.64 -7.28
CA CYS A 63 -4.19 -0.31 -6.62
C CYS A 63 -3.00 -1.01 -7.30
N CYS A 64 -3.13 -2.30 -7.61
CA CYS A 64 -2.17 -3.08 -8.39
C CYS A 64 -1.94 -2.44 -9.77
N LEU A 65 -3.01 -2.18 -10.52
CA LEU A 65 -2.95 -1.58 -11.85
C LEU A 65 -2.33 -0.17 -11.82
N GLY A 66 -2.71 0.66 -10.84
CA GLY A 66 -2.14 2.00 -10.65
C GLY A 66 -0.65 1.95 -10.33
N THR A 67 -0.24 0.99 -9.50
CA THR A 67 1.17 0.75 -9.14
C THR A 67 1.99 0.30 -10.35
N MET A 68 1.45 -0.60 -11.18
CA MET A 68 2.09 -1.00 -12.44
C MET A 68 2.16 0.14 -13.46
N ALA A 69 1.21 1.07 -13.44
CA ALA A 69 1.18 2.21 -14.34
C ALA A 69 2.14 3.35 -13.95
N MET A 70 2.69 3.35 -12.73
CA MET A 70 3.59 4.40 -12.21
C MET A 70 4.74 4.80 -13.16
N PRO A 71 5.43 3.88 -13.86
CA PRO A 71 6.50 4.23 -14.81
C PRO A 71 6.04 5.14 -15.95
N ASN A 72 4.76 5.08 -16.30
CA ASN A 72 4.17 5.86 -17.40
C ASN A 72 3.61 7.21 -16.96
N VAL A 73 3.58 7.48 -15.65
CA VAL A 73 3.02 8.71 -15.09
C VAL A 73 4.02 9.86 -15.28
N ARG A 74 3.64 10.85 -16.08
CA ARG A 74 4.49 12.03 -16.39
C ARG A 74 4.08 13.31 -15.67
N THR A 75 2.96 13.29 -14.95
CA THR A 75 2.42 14.47 -14.26
C THR A 75 2.34 14.25 -12.76
N PHE A 76 2.70 15.28 -11.99
CA PHE A 76 2.68 15.22 -10.53
C PHE A 76 1.28 14.93 -9.98
N GLY A 77 0.25 15.57 -10.56
CA GLY A 77 -1.14 15.34 -10.15
C GLY A 77 -1.55 13.87 -10.29
N ALA A 78 -1.23 13.22 -11.41
CA ALA A 78 -1.53 11.81 -11.61
C ALA A 78 -0.78 10.91 -10.63
N ALA A 79 0.49 11.22 -10.34
CA ALA A 79 1.26 10.47 -9.32
C ALA A 79 0.60 10.61 -7.93
N CYS A 80 0.22 11.82 -7.53
CA CYS A 80 -0.51 12.06 -6.29
C CYS A 80 -1.82 11.26 -6.23
N TYR A 81 -2.61 11.23 -7.31
CA TYR A 81 -3.84 10.43 -7.37
C TYR A 81 -3.57 8.94 -7.16
N VAL A 82 -2.54 8.37 -7.80
CA VAL A 82 -2.17 6.97 -7.61
C VAL A 82 -1.75 6.71 -6.16
N PHE A 83 -0.92 7.57 -5.56
CA PHE A 83 -0.51 7.41 -4.17
C PHE A 83 -1.64 7.58 -3.15
N VAL A 84 -2.56 8.53 -3.37
CA VAL A 84 -3.78 8.67 -2.55
C VAL A 84 -4.59 7.38 -2.63
N PHE A 85 -4.84 6.87 -3.85
CA PHE A 85 -5.63 5.67 -4.03
C PHE A 85 -4.94 4.44 -3.42
N GLN A 86 -3.62 4.31 -3.61
CA GLN A 86 -2.82 3.27 -3.00
C GLN A 86 -2.87 3.33 -1.46
N GLY A 87 -2.81 4.55 -0.90
CA GLY A 87 -3.00 4.78 0.52
C GLY A 87 -4.38 4.32 0.99
N MET A 88 -5.43 4.72 0.26
CA MET A 88 -6.81 4.36 0.55
C MET A 88 -7.03 2.86 0.57
N SER A 89 -6.57 2.13 -0.44
CA SER A 89 -6.69 0.67 -0.48
C SER A 89 -5.94 0.01 0.69
N MET A 90 -4.80 0.57 1.09
CA MET A 90 -4.03 0.10 2.25
C MET A 90 -4.76 0.38 3.58
N GLY A 91 -5.42 1.54 3.71
CA GLY A 91 -6.23 1.86 4.90
C GLY A 91 -7.43 0.92 5.06
N VAL A 92 -8.11 0.61 3.95
CA VAL A 92 -9.21 -0.38 3.96
C VAL A 92 -8.70 -1.76 4.37
N LEU A 93 -7.54 -2.17 3.86
CA LEU A 93 -6.95 -3.48 4.18
C LEU A 93 -6.51 -3.59 5.64
N ASP A 94 -5.86 -2.56 6.17
CA ASP A 94 -5.35 -2.58 7.54
C ASP A 94 -6.52 -2.53 8.53
N THR A 95 -7.41 -1.55 8.42
CA THR A 95 -8.59 -1.47 9.30
C THR A 95 -9.49 -2.69 9.14
N GLY A 96 -9.78 -3.10 7.91
CA GLY A 96 -10.71 -4.20 7.67
C GLY A 96 -10.15 -5.56 8.04
N GLY A 97 -8.84 -5.78 7.85
CA GLY A 97 -8.15 -6.99 8.25
C GLY A 97 -8.19 -7.19 9.77
N ASN A 98 -7.91 -6.12 10.53
CA ASN A 98 -8.01 -6.14 11.99
C ASN A 98 -9.45 -6.42 12.45
N VAL A 99 -10.44 -5.73 11.88
CA VAL A 99 -11.86 -5.95 12.22
C VAL A 99 -12.33 -7.36 11.86
N SER A 100 -11.90 -7.90 10.71
CA SER A 100 -12.28 -9.24 10.28
C SER A 100 -11.64 -10.32 11.16
N MET A 101 -10.39 -10.12 11.61
CA MET A 101 -9.72 -11.03 12.54
C MET A 101 -10.45 -11.08 13.89
N LEU A 102 -10.82 -9.91 14.42
CA LEU A 102 -11.64 -9.77 15.61
C LEU A 102 -13.00 -10.46 15.48
N ALA A 103 -13.67 -10.28 14.33
CA ALA A 103 -14.96 -10.87 14.05
C ALA A 103 -14.89 -12.41 13.93
N LEU A 104 -13.85 -12.94 13.28
CA LEU A 104 -13.67 -14.37 13.03
C LEU A 104 -13.41 -15.16 14.32
N TRP A 105 -12.61 -14.59 15.23
CA TRP A 105 -12.19 -15.25 16.47
C TRP A 105 -12.95 -14.78 17.70
N ARG A 106 -14.07 -14.07 17.50
CA ARG A 106 -14.86 -13.50 18.59
C ARG A 106 -15.28 -14.58 19.59
N GLY A 107 -14.88 -14.41 20.85
CA GLY A 107 -15.20 -15.33 21.94
C GLY A 107 -14.27 -16.55 22.06
N SER A 108 -13.24 -16.65 21.22
CA SER A 108 -12.18 -17.64 21.38
C SER A 108 -11.19 -17.21 22.47
N PRO A 109 -10.71 -18.12 23.34
CA PRO A 109 -9.64 -17.81 24.29
C PRO A 109 -8.31 -17.46 23.61
N TYR A 110 -8.15 -17.79 22.31
CA TYR A 110 -6.94 -17.56 21.53
C TYR A 110 -6.97 -16.28 20.70
N GLN A 111 -8.05 -15.48 20.77
CA GLN A 111 -8.24 -14.27 19.96
C GLN A 111 -7.02 -13.34 20.01
N ASN A 112 -6.56 -12.97 21.21
CA ASN A 112 -5.38 -12.12 21.40
C ASN A 112 -4.10 -12.74 20.80
N GLY A 113 -3.96 -14.07 20.87
CA GLY A 113 -2.82 -14.78 20.31
C GLY A 113 -2.77 -14.69 18.79
N PHE A 114 -3.93 -14.85 18.13
CA PHE A 114 -4.05 -14.71 16.69
C PHE A 114 -3.83 -13.27 16.21
N GLU A 115 -4.32 -12.27 16.95
CA GLU A 115 -4.06 -10.86 16.67
C GLU A 115 -2.56 -10.53 16.76
N HIS A 116 -1.87 -11.00 17.81
CA HIS A 116 -0.43 -10.82 17.93
C HIS A 116 0.36 -11.52 16.81
N ALA A 117 -0.04 -12.74 16.43
CA ALA A 117 0.58 -13.46 15.31
C ALA A 117 0.39 -12.70 13.97
N PHE A 118 -0.80 -12.13 13.77
CA PHE A 118 -1.11 -11.29 12.60
C PHE A 118 -0.20 -10.06 12.53
N HIS A 119 -0.08 -9.31 13.63
CA HIS A 119 0.82 -8.15 13.69
C HIS A 119 2.30 -8.54 13.58
N PHE A 120 2.69 -9.70 14.10
CA PHE A 120 4.05 -10.22 13.93
C PHE A 120 4.38 -10.45 12.45
N LEU A 121 3.47 -11.09 11.69
CA LEU A 121 3.64 -11.29 10.25
C LEU A 121 3.67 -9.96 9.49
N PHE A 122 2.84 -9.00 9.88
CA PHE A 122 2.88 -7.64 9.31
C PHE A 122 4.24 -6.97 9.55
N GLY A 123 4.74 -7.01 10.79
CA GLY A 123 6.05 -6.47 11.16
C GLY A 123 7.20 -7.17 10.44
N LEU A 124 7.14 -8.50 10.30
CA LEU A 124 8.09 -9.28 9.53
C LEU A 124 8.11 -8.85 8.06
N GLY A 125 6.93 -8.67 7.45
CA GLY A 125 6.79 -8.14 6.09
C GLY A 125 7.39 -6.73 5.95
N ALA A 126 7.18 -5.86 6.95
CA ALA A 126 7.75 -4.51 6.98
C ALA A 126 9.28 -4.52 7.10
N ALA A 127 9.86 -5.46 7.85
CA ALA A 127 11.32 -5.62 7.97
C ALA A 127 11.96 -6.23 6.71
N VAL A 128 11.30 -7.20 6.07
CA VAL A 128 11.80 -7.88 4.87
C VAL A 128 11.60 -7.03 3.61
N ALA A 129 10.57 -6.19 3.55
CA ALA A 129 10.26 -5.39 2.36
C ALA A 129 11.43 -4.51 1.86
N PRO A 130 12.13 -3.72 2.71
CA PRO A 130 13.29 -2.94 2.27
C PRO A 130 14.44 -3.80 1.72
N LEU A 131 14.65 -5.00 2.26
CA LEU A 131 15.66 -5.93 1.76
C LEU A 131 15.32 -6.43 0.35
N ILE A 132 14.04 -6.74 0.10
CA ILE A 132 13.56 -7.12 -1.23
C ILE A 132 13.78 -5.97 -2.21
N VAL A 133 13.38 -4.75 -1.85
CA VAL A 133 13.57 -3.55 -2.69
C VAL A 133 15.04 -3.35 -3.03
N ARG A 134 15.91 -3.42 -2.02
CA ARG A 134 17.36 -3.30 -2.21
C ARG A 134 17.90 -4.37 -3.17
N LEU A 135 17.50 -5.63 -3.00
CA LEU A 135 17.91 -6.73 -3.86
C LEU A 135 17.45 -6.53 -5.32
N MET A 136 16.25 -5.98 -5.53
CA MET A 136 15.75 -5.67 -6.87
C MET A 136 16.63 -4.63 -7.55
N LEU A 137 16.93 -3.53 -6.84
CA LEU A 137 17.77 -2.44 -7.36
C LEU A 137 19.22 -2.90 -7.62
N GLU A 138 19.81 -3.69 -6.72
CA GLU A 138 21.18 -4.23 -6.88
C GLU A 138 21.31 -5.21 -8.06
N ARG A 139 20.23 -5.92 -8.42
CA ARG A 139 20.20 -6.81 -9.59
C ARG A 139 20.04 -6.05 -10.92
N GLY A 140 20.09 -4.73 -10.91
CA GLY A 140 20.02 -3.90 -12.11
C GLY A 140 18.62 -3.71 -12.68
N LEU A 141 17.56 -4.01 -11.91
CA LEU A 141 16.23 -3.54 -12.28
C LEU A 141 16.23 -2.02 -12.18
N GLU A 142 15.90 -1.35 -13.28
CA GLU A 142 15.66 0.09 -13.22
C GLU A 142 14.60 0.38 -12.14
N PRO A 143 14.77 1.45 -11.34
CA PRO A 143 13.85 1.79 -10.26
C PRO A 143 12.38 1.87 -10.73
N MET A 144 12.16 2.27 -11.99
CA MET A 144 10.83 2.25 -12.62
C MET A 144 10.40 0.86 -13.08
N GLY A 145 11.31 0.00 -13.53
CA GLY A 145 11.02 -1.42 -13.79
C GLY A 145 10.58 -2.18 -12.53
N ALA A 146 11.10 -1.81 -11.36
CA ALA A 146 10.74 -2.42 -10.09
C ALA A 146 9.27 -2.15 -9.69
N TRP A 147 8.66 -1.04 -10.14
CA TRP A 147 7.23 -0.76 -9.90
C TRP A 147 6.29 -1.76 -10.58
N PHE A 148 6.68 -2.36 -11.71
CA PHE A 148 5.90 -3.44 -12.35
C PHE A 148 5.85 -4.69 -11.48
N VAL A 149 7.00 -5.09 -10.93
CA VAL A 149 7.09 -6.27 -10.06
C VAL A 149 6.36 -6.02 -8.75
N VAL A 150 6.45 -4.80 -8.21
CA VAL A 150 5.76 -4.41 -6.97
C VAL A 150 4.25 -4.38 -7.16
N GLY A 151 3.77 -3.92 -8.31
CA GLY A 151 2.36 -4.03 -8.69
C GLY A 151 1.91 -5.48 -8.79
N GLY A 152 2.68 -6.37 -9.43
CA GLY A 152 2.33 -7.79 -9.57
C GLY A 152 2.35 -8.62 -8.28
N VAL A 153 2.92 -8.10 -7.19
CA VAL A 153 3.01 -8.77 -5.87
C VAL A 153 2.01 -8.19 -4.86
N LEU A 154 1.23 -7.17 -5.24
CA LEU A 154 0.11 -6.61 -4.47
C LEU A 154 -1.18 -7.40 -4.72
#